data_AF-A0A0G0BK81-F1
#
_entry.id   AF-A0A0G0BK81-F1
#
_cell.length_a   1.000
_cell.length_b   1.000
_cell.length_c   1.000
_cell.angle_alpha   90.00
_cell.angle_beta   90.00
_cell.angle_gamma   90.00
#
_symmetry.space_group_name_H-M   'P 1'
#
loop_
_entity.id
_entity.type
_entity.pdbx_description
1 polymer ?
#
loop_
_entity_poly.entity_id
_entity_poly.type
_entity_poly.pdbx_seq_one_letter_code
_entity_poly.pdbx_strand_id
1 'polypeptide(L)'
;MKKILSVALLSLLVVILVACKASEKDRVISATVDSACLAKTVMDQFNPSTLQDRVSKMNLEEIGKLKAEIDAKQKELETQIEEIYKKYDFETKEAFETAAGKYENDSAVKNEVKEKALSQCNVDLDKLGQF
;
A
#
# COMPACT_ATOMS: atom_id res chain seq x y z
N MET A 1 -40.47 14.69 32.58
CA MET A 1 -39.01 14.46 32.61
C MET A 1 -38.66 13.09 32.00
N LYS A 2 -38.72 12.94 30.67
CA LYS A 2 -38.42 11.67 29.95
C LYS A 2 -37.59 11.87 28.66
N LYS A 3 -36.91 13.01 28.51
CA LYS A 3 -36.10 13.31 27.31
C LYS A 3 -34.58 13.34 27.54
N ILE A 4 -34.12 13.22 28.80
CA ILE A 4 -32.68 13.27 29.13
C ILE A 4 -32.01 11.90 29.00
N LEU A 5 -32.78 10.79 29.05
CA LEU A 5 -32.22 9.45 28.97
C LEU A 5 -31.78 9.03 27.55
N SER A 6 -32.22 9.75 26.50
CA SER A 6 -31.98 9.34 25.11
C SER A 6 -30.69 9.93 24.51
N VAL A 7 -30.19 11.05 25.03
CA VAL A 7 -28.98 11.71 24.47
C VAL A 7 -27.71 11.07 25.02
N ALA A 8 -27.70 10.67 26.30
CA ALA A 8 -26.57 9.99 26.91
C ALA A 8 -26.29 8.60 26.29
N LEU A 9 -27.35 7.90 25.84
CA LEU A 9 -27.21 6.58 25.20
C LEU A 9 -26.67 6.67 23.76
N LEU A 10 -27.03 7.73 23.02
CA LEU A 10 -26.54 7.98 21.66
C LEU A 10 -25.08 8.43 21.65
N SER A 11 -24.64 9.23 22.63
CA SER A 11 -23.22 9.58 22.78
C SER A 11 -22.35 8.38 23.16
N LEU A 12 -22.89 7.41 23.90
CA LEU A 12 -22.17 6.18 24.25
C LEU A 12 -21.97 5.26 23.04
N LEU A 13 -22.93 5.23 22.10
CA LEU A 13 -22.86 4.46 20.86
C LEU A 13 -21.84 5.02 19.86
N VAL A 14 -21.69 6.35 19.77
CA VAL A 14 -20.65 6.95 18.92
C VAL A 14 -19.25 6.62 19.46
N VAL A 15 -19.04 6.65 20.77
CA VAL A 15 -17.75 6.28 21.37
C VAL A 15 -17.40 4.81 21.11
N ILE A 16 -18.39 3.92 20.99
CA ILE A 16 -18.18 2.49 20.65
C ILE A 16 -17.92 2.30 19.14
N LEU A 17 -18.45 3.16 18.26
CA LEU A 17 -18.21 3.11 16.82
C LEU A 17 -16.86 3.70 16.38
N VAL A 18 -16.25 4.59 17.18
CA VAL A 18 -14.87 5.09 16.92
C VAL A 18 -13.79 4.22 17.60
N ALA A 19 -14.18 3.26 18.44
CA ALA A 19 -13.27 2.46 19.27
C ALA A 19 -13.04 1.05 18.72
N CYS A 20 -12.53 0.97 17.49
CA CYS A 20 -11.61 -0.11 17.12
C CYS A 20 -10.66 0.40 16.05
N LYS A 21 -9.96 1.51 16.33
CA LYS A 21 -8.81 1.89 15.50
C LYS A 21 -7.86 0.70 15.51
N ALA A 22 -7.58 0.16 14.32
CA ALA A 22 -6.59 -0.89 14.15
C ALA A 22 -5.27 -0.45 14.81
N SER A 23 -4.55 -1.40 15.42
CA SER A 23 -3.29 -1.04 16.08
C SER A 23 -2.31 -0.41 15.09
N GLU A 24 -1.33 0.36 15.56
CA GLU A 24 -0.29 0.89 14.66
C GLU A 24 0.39 -0.23 13.87
N LYS A 25 0.63 -1.39 14.51
CA LYS A 25 1.12 -2.60 13.87
C LYS A 25 0.21 -3.09 12.74
N ASP A 26 -1.10 -3.22 12.99
CA ASP A 26 -2.06 -3.68 11.97
C ASP A 26 -2.16 -2.71 10.79
N ARG A 27 -2.09 -1.40 11.07
CA ARG A 27 -2.09 -0.34 10.06
C ARG A 27 -0.82 -0.40 9.21
N VAL A 28 0.35 -0.58 9.82
CA VAL A 28 1.63 -0.78 9.11
C VAL A 28 1.55 -2.03 8.21
N ILE A 29 1.08 -3.16 8.73
CA ILE A 29 0.96 -4.41 7.97
C ILE A 29 0.04 -4.19 6.76
N SER A 30 -1.14 -3.61 6.97
CA SER A 30 -2.14 -3.42 5.91
C SER A 30 -1.67 -2.43 4.84
N ALA A 31 -1.06 -1.31 5.26
CA ALA A 31 -0.47 -0.34 4.34
C ALA A 31 0.66 -0.95 3.50
N THR A 32 1.50 -1.79 4.12
CA THR A 32 2.60 -2.49 3.44
C THR A 32 2.06 -3.49 2.41
N VAL A 33 1.03 -4.26 2.77
CA VAL A 33 0.39 -5.23 1.87
C VAL A 33 -0.27 -4.54 0.69
N ASP A 34 -1.08 -3.50 0.92
CA ASP A 34 -1.72 -2.73 -0.15
C ASP A 34 -0.67 -2.12 -1.10
N SER A 35 0.44 -1.61 -0.54
CA SER A 35 1.56 -1.08 -1.34
C SER A 35 2.23 -2.16 -2.19
N ALA A 36 2.41 -3.37 -1.65
CA ALA A 36 2.97 -4.51 -2.39
C ALA A 36 2.02 -4.97 -3.52
N CYS A 37 0.72 -5.00 -3.27
CA CYS A 37 -0.27 -5.34 -4.28
C CYS A 37 -0.34 -4.29 -5.41
N LEU A 38 -0.19 -3.01 -5.06
CA LEU A 38 -0.04 -1.95 -6.04
C LEU A 38 1.22 -2.15 -6.88
N ALA A 39 2.36 -2.41 -6.25
CA ALA A 39 3.62 -2.67 -6.95
C ALA A 39 3.51 -3.86 -7.92
N LYS A 40 2.76 -4.91 -7.57
CA LYS A 40 2.48 -6.04 -8.48
C LYS A 40 1.75 -5.60 -9.75
N THR A 41 0.74 -4.75 -9.61
CA THR A 41 -0.01 -4.26 -10.78
C THR A 41 0.92 -3.57 -11.78
N VAL A 42 1.93 -2.84 -11.27
CA VAL A 42 2.95 -2.20 -12.09
C VAL A 42 3.89 -3.22 -12.73
N MET A 43 4.38 -4.19 -11.97
CA MET A 43 5.27 -5.24 -12.49
C MET A 43 4.57 -6.10 -13.54
N ASP A 44 3.28 -6.38 -13.38
CA ASP A 44 2.50 -7.12 -14.37
C ASP A 44 2.29 -6.28 -15.65
N GLN A 45 2.09 -4.96 -15.50
CA GLN A 45 1.95 -4.03 -16.64
C GLN A 45 3.28 -3.80 -17.38
N PHE A 46 4.38 -3.66 -16.64
CA PHE A 46 5.73 -3.36 -17.12
C PHE A 46 6.67 -4.52 -16.83
N ASN A 47 6.28 -5.74 -17.21
CA ASN A 47 7.08 -6.93 -16.97
C ASN A 47 8.51 -6.73 -17.50
N PRO A 48 9.54 -6.68 -16.63
CA PRO A 48 10.90 -6.27 -17.00
C PRO A 48 11.48 -7.08 -18.16
N SER A 49 11.21 -8.38 -18.19
CA SER A 49 11.70 -9.28 -19.24
C SER A 49 11.14 -8.92 -20.62
N THR A 50 9.85 -8.62 -20.69
CA THR A 50 9.20 -8.21 -21.95
C THR A 50 9.51 -6.75 -22.31
N LEU A 51 9.77 -5.91 -21.31
CA LEU A 51 10.08 -4.50 -21.53
C LEU A 51 11.45 -4.36 -22.20
N GLN A 52 12.46 -5.11 -21.74
CA GLN A 52 13.78 -5.12 -22.36
C GLN A 52 13.73 -5.56 -23.83
N ASP A 53 13.01 -6.65 -24.11
CA ASP A 53 12.80 -7.15 -25.47
C ASP A 53 12.03 -6.16 -26.36
N ARG A 54 11.04 -5.46 -25.80
CA ARG A 54 10.30 -4.41 -26.53
C ARG A 54 11.19 -3.22 -26.84
N VAL A 55 11.96 -2.72 -25.87
CA VAL A 55 12.86 -1.57 -26.04
C VAL A 55 13.91 -1.84 -27.11
N SER A 56 14.47 -3.06 -27.17
CA SER A 56 15.47 -3.43 -28.21
C SER A 56 14.95 -3.36 -29.66
N LYS A 57 13.62 -3.34 -29.85
CA LYS A 57 12.96 -3.30 -31.16
C LYS A 57 12.37 -1.93 -31.49
N MET A 58 12.43 -0.97 -30.56
CA MET A 58 11.86 0.37 -30.71
C MET A 58 12.86 1.34 -31.33
N ASN A 59 12.34 2.29 -32.10
CA ASN A 59 13.09 3.47 -32.52
C ASN A 59 13.09 4.57 -31.44
N LEU A 60 13.87 5.63 -31.64
CA LEU A 60 14.01 6.72 -30.66
C LEU A 60 12.69 7.45 -30.33
N GLU A 61 11.78 7.59 -31.29
CA GLU A 61 10.48 8.22 -31.05
C GLU A 61 9.58 7.34 -30.18
N GLU A 62 9.58 6.02 -30.43
CA GLU A 62 8.84 5.03 -29.65
C GLU A 62 9.40 4.91 -28.23
N ILE A 63 10.72 4.95 -28.07
CA ILE A 63 11.37 5.00 -26.75
C ILE A 63 10.96 6.28 -26.00
N GLY A 64 10.92 7.42 -26.69
CA GLY A 64 10.47 8.69 -26.12
C GLY A 64 9.01 8.63 -25.60
N LYS A 65 8.12 8.00 -26.37
CA LYS A 65 6.72 7.76 -25.98
C LYS A 65 6.62 6.82 -24.77
N LEU A 66 7.34 5.69 -24.78
CA LEU A 66 7.36 4.74 -23.68
C LEU A 66 7.89 5.39 -22.39
N LYS A 67 8.93 6.23 -22.47
CA LYS A 67 9.43 6.98 -21.32
C LYS A 67 8.35 7.89 -20.73
N ALA A 68 7.62 8.63 -21.57
CA ALA A 68 6.54 9.50 -21.10
C ALA A 68 5.40 8.70 -20.43
N GLU A 69 5.08 7.51 -20.94
CA GLU A 69 4.10 6.60 -20.33
C GLU A 69 4.57 6.10 -18.95
N ILE A 70 5.84 5.70 -18.82
CA ILE A 70 6.44 5.27 -17.55
C ILE A 70 6.45 6.43 -16.56
N ASP A 71 6.87 7.63 -16.97
CA ASP A 71 6.90 8.82 -16.12
C ASP A 71 5.50 9.19 -15.62
N ALA A 72 4.47 9.09 -16.48
CA ALA A 72 3.08 9.33 -16.11
C ALA A 72 2.58 8.28 -15.10
N LYS A 73 2.92 7.00 -15.33
CA LYS A 73 2.56 5.91 -14.41
C LYS A 73 3.27 6.02 -13.07
N GLN A 74 4.52 6.46 -13.04
CA GLN A 74 5.24 6.71 -11.80
C GLN A 74 4.51 7.75 -10.93
N LYS A 75 4.06 8.86 -11.51
CA LYS A 75 3.30 9.89 -10.78
C LYS A 75 1.95 9.38 -10.25
N GLU A 76 1.27 8.57 -11.06
CA GLU A 76 0.02 7.91 -10.64
C GLU A 76 0.26 7.00 -9.44
N LEU A 77 1.35 6.23 -9.44
CA LEU A 77 1.72 5.34 -8.35
C LEU A 77 2.10 6.09 -7.08
N GLU A 78 2.87 7.16 -7.20
CA GLU A 78 3.20 8.03 -6.06
C GLU A 78 1.92 8.55 -5.40
N THR A 79 0.94 8.97 -6.20
CA THR A 79 -0.37 9.41 -5.70
C THR A 79 -1.13 8.28 -4.98
N GLN A 80 -1.20 7.09 -5.60
CA GLN A 80 -1.90 5.94 -5.00
C GLN A 80 -1.22 5.45 -3.72
N ILE A 81 0.11 5.51 -3.63
CA ILE A 81 0.87 5.19 -2.41
C ILE A 81 0.53 6.19 -1.29
N GLU A 82 0.46 7.49 -1.60
CA GLU A 82 0.04 8.49 -0.61
C GLU A 82 -1.41 8.26 -0.14
N GLU A 83 -2.30 7.86 -1.04
CA GLU A 83 -3.69 7.50 -0.69
C GLU A 83 -3.74 6.26 0.22
N ILE A 84 -2.89 5.26 -0.02
CA ILE A 84 -2.74 4.09 0.87
C ILE A 84 -2.30 4.54 2.27
N TYR A 85 -1.29 5.42 2.37
CA TYR A 85 -0.85 5.92 3.67
C TYR A 85 -1.97 6.62 4.43
N LYS A 86 -2.69 7.52 3.75
CA LYS A 86 -3.84 8.24 4.33
C LYS A 86 -4.98 7.29 4.73
N LYS A 87 -5.26 6.26 3.92
CA LYS A 87 -6.27 5.22 4.23
C LYS A 87 -5.99 4.52 5.57
N TYR A 88 -4.72 4.42 5.96
CA TYR A 88 -4.30 3.80 7.23
C TYR A 88 -3.86 4.83 8.28
N ASP A 89 -4.36 6.06 8.20
CA ASP A 89 -4.09 7.15 9.15
C ASP A 89 -2.59 7.50 9.28
N PHE A 90 -1.82 7.36 8.20
CA PHE A 90 -0.47 7.91 8.07
C PHE A 90 -0.53 9.16 7.17
N GLU A 91 -0.45 10.34 7.78
CA GLU A 91 -0.59 11.63 7.09
C GLU A 91 0.51 11.89 6.05
N THR A 92 1.68 11.28 6.22
CA THR A 92 2.84 11.42 5.32
C THR A 92 3.56 10.09 5.13
N LYS A 93 4.33 10.00 4.05
CA LYS A 93 5.28 8.90 3.82
C LYS A 93 6.25 8.73 4.99
N GLU A 94 6.79 9.83 5.51
CA GLU A 94 7.71 9.82 6.66
C GLU A 94 7.05 9.26 7.93
N ALA A 95 5.77 9.58 8.16
CA ALA A 95 5.02 9.02 9.28
C ALA A 95 4.84 7.50 9.16
N PHE A 96 4.54 7.01 7.94
CA PHE A 96 4.52 5.59 7.66
C PHE A 96 5.90 4.94 7.85
N GLU A 97 6.96 5.50 7.28
CA GLU A 97 8.33 4.96 7.37
C GLU A 97 8.82 4.90 8.82
N THR A 98 8.53 5.94 9.62
CA THR A 98 8.84 5.96 11.05
C THR A 98 8.09 4.87 11.81
N ALA A 99 6.82 4.65 11.50
CA ALA A 99 6.03 3.59 12.12
C ALA A 99 6.50 2.20 11.68
N ALA A 100 6.76 2.00 10.39
CA ALA A 100 7.26 0.75 9.83
C ALA A 100 8.65 0.39 10.38
N GLY A 101 9.52 1.37 10.58
CA GLY A 101 10.85 1.21 11.17
C GLY A 101 10.82 0.59 12.57
N LYS A 102 9.77 0.81 13.37
CA LYS A 102 9.62 0.17 14.69
C LYS A 102 9.45 -1.35 14.60
N TYR A 103 8.97 -1.84 13.46
CA TYR A 103 8.65 -3.26 13.25
C TYR A 103 9.56 -3.92 12.20
N GLU A 104 10.56 -3.21 11.68
CA GLU A 104 11.43 -3.68 10.61
C GLU A 104 12.23 -4.95 10.99
N ASN A 105 12.38 -5.25 12.28
CA ASN A 105 13.07 -6.43 12.79
C ASN A 105 12.13 -7.42 13.49
N ASP A 106 10.82 -7.14 13.51
CA ASP A 106 9.81 -8.06 14.06
C ASP A 106 9.49 -9.15 13.02
N SER A 107 10.00 -10.37 13.27
CA SER A 107 9.77 -11.52 12.40
C SER A 107 8.29 -11.89 12.26
N ALA A 108 7.46 -11.65 13.27
CA ALA A 108 6.02 -11.93 13.19
C ALA A 108 5.34 -10.96 12.22
N VAL A 109 5.69 -9.67 12.28
CA VAL A 109 5.21 -8.65 11.32
C VAL A 109 5.63 -9.00 9.90
N LYS A 110 6.91 -9.35 9.69
CA LYS A 110 7.41 -9.75 8.38
C LYS A 110 6.65 -10.94 7.81
N ASN A 111 6.45 -11.99 8.61
CA ASN A 111 5.73 -13.18 8.17
C ASN A 111 4.28 -12.87 7.85
N GLU A 112 3.60 -12.06 8.68
CA GLU A 112 2.22 -11.69 8.43
C GLU A 112 2.06 -10.85 7.16
N VAL A 113 2.97 -9.91 6.90
CA VAL A 113 3.01 -9.15 5.64
C VAL A 113 3.22 -10.08 4.45
N LYS A 114 4.14 -11.06 4.54
CA LYS A 114 4.36 -12.06 3.48
C LYS A 114 3.12 -12.89 3.20
N GLU A 115 2.51 -13.47 4.23
CA GLU A 115 1.33 -14.32 4.10
C GLU A 115 0.14 -13.53 3.54
N LYS A 116 -0.07 -12.29 4.00
CA LYS A 116 -1.14 -11.41 3.49
C LYS A 116 -0.89 -10.98 2.05
N ALA A 117 0.33 -10.57 1.70
CA ALA A 117 0.66 -10.19 0.32
C ALA A 117 0.49 -11.38 -0.66
N LEU A 118 0.93 -12.57 -0.26
CA LEU A 118 0.74 -13.78 -1.05
C LEU A 118 -0.74 -14.13 -1.21
N SER A 119 -1.51 -14.10 -0.13
CA SER A 119 -2.94 -14.47 -0.20
C SER A 119 -3.82 -13.43 -0.90
N GLN A 120 -3.53 -12.13 -0.73
CA GLN A 120 -4.38 -11.07 -1.27
C GLN A 120 -4.07 -10.72 -2.72
N CYS A 121 -2.80 -10.72 -3.11
CA CYS A 121 -2.39 -10.32 -4.45
C CYS A 121 -1.37 -11.26 -5.09
N ASN A 122 -1.15 -12.46 -4.55
CA ASN A 122 -0.22 -13.43 -5.11
C ASN A 122 1.20 -12.86 -5.29
N VAL A 123 1.63 -12.06 -4.31
CA VAL A 123 2.98 -11.50 -4.24
C VAL A 123 3.81 -12.33 -3.27
N ASP A 124 4.80 -13.02 -3.81
CA ASP A 124 5.83 -13.68 -3.02
C ASP A 124 6.98 -12.69 -2.75
N LEU A 125 6.96 -12.06 -1.57
CA LEU A 125 7.96 -11.06 -1.18
C LEU A 125 9.37 -11.64 -1.06
N ASP A 126 9.54 -12.96 -0.89
CA ASP A 126 10.87 -13.59 -0.88
C ASP A 126 11.47 -13.74 -2.28
N LYS A 127 10.63 -13.64 -3.32
CA LYS A 127 11.05 -13.65 -4.73
C LYS A 127 11.20 -12.24 -5.32
N LEU A 128 10.72 -11.22 -4.61
CA LEU A 128 10.89 -9.83 -5.04
C LEU A 128 12.37 -9.43 -4.95
N GLY A 129 12.97 -9.15 -6.12
CA GLY A 129 14.39 -8.83 -6.26
C GLY A 129 15.27 -9.96 -6.82
N GLN A 130 14.69 -11.09 -7.24
CA GLN A 130 15.41 -12.17 -7.94
C GLN A 130 15.37 -12.06 -9.47
N PHE A 131 15.02 -10.88 -10.01
CA PHE A 131 14.94 -10.61 -11.45
C PHE A 131 16.24 -10.01 -11.99
#